data_AF-A0A4S4MNS6-F1
#
_entry.id   AF-A0A4S4MNS6-F1
#
_cell.length_a   1.000
_cell.length_b   1.000
_cell.length_c   1.000
_cell.angle_alpha   90.00
_cell.angle_beta   90.00
_cell.angle_gamma   90.00
#
_symmetry.space_group_name_H-M   'P 1'
#
loop_
_entity.id
_entity.type
_entity.pdbx_description
1 polymer ?
#
loop_
_entity_poly.entity_id
_entity_poly.type
_entity_poly.pdbx_seq_one_letter_code
_entity_poly.pdbx_strand_id
1 'polypeptide(L)'
;MSSMVIVNPAVPESYLPPALANGYKAQSHVFFLVFGAWFWDFVNAIPEEYTTVWRRRQNVVTMFYISSRLATFCAIVTAILVQITPTTHCNILKYFMCLSMAVASAGGSFLFVVRLFAVYDRSRVIAAITGILWTSTLGTSIAVPFSLIFGHIGPTDFCIAERVGWFGSLVVPFSITTVFDTLVFVLITWRMGMVSQDLAAETSYVSRLLSLLRGDGLPRFSKAVLQHGQKYFLATVVLNILVVVMLTTPTVPNVLHSIFIIPTIAMQNALSCRIYRETMLDIASVRSQRIDIVNQSPLQFQRDIDLSDMMSKNGLGSLDRADSL
;
A
#
# COMPACT_ATOMS: atom_id res chain seq x y z
N MET A 1 -6.57 55.34 9.59
CA MET A 1 -5.55 54.95 10.59
C MET A 1 -5.42 53.45 10.54
N SER A 2 -4.47 52.93 9.75
CA SER A 2 -4.18 51.50 9.70
C SER A 2 -3.49 51.13 11.00
N SER A 3 -4.19 50.44 11.89
CA SER A 3 -3.62 49.86 13.10
C SER A 3 -2.47 48.95 12.69
N MET A 4 -1.24 49.38 13.03
CA MET A 4 -0.03 48.60 12.84
C MET A 4 -0.11 47.41 13.80
N VAL A 5 -0.68 46.30 13.33
CA VAL A 5 -0.69 45.04 14.06
C VAL A 5 0.78 44.62 14.17
N ILE A 6 1.28 44.50 15.40
CA ILE A 6 2.60 43.92 15.66
C ILE A 6 2.44 42.42 15.40
N VAL A 7 2.79 42.02 14.17
CA VAL A 7 2.73 40.63 13.72
C VAL A 7 3.98 39.92 14.23
N ASN A 8 3.83 38.83 14.97
CA ASN A 8 4.96 38.07 15.50
C ASN A 8 5.67 37.33 14.35
N PRO A 9 6.94 37.64 14.04
CA PRO A 9 7.67 36.99 12.95
C PRO A 9 7.92 35.50 13.21
N ALA A 10 7.80 35.02 14.44
CA ALA A 10 7.93 33.60 14.78
C ALA A 10 6.67 32.77 14.44
N VAL A 11 5.56 33.41 14.09
CA VAL A 11 4.28 32.75 13.81
C VAL A 11 3.85 33.06 12.37
N PRO A 12 4.21 32.22 11.38
CA PRO A 12 3.94 32.50 9.95
C PRO A 12 2.44 32.70 9.68
N GLU A 13 1.59 32.03 10.45
CA GLU A 13 0.12 32.06 10.36
C GLU A 13 -0.48 33.46 10.50
N SER A 14 0.21 34.35 11.20
CA SER A 14 -0.24 35.72 11.46
C SER A 14 -0.12 36.63 10.23
N TYR A 15 0.59 36.19 9.20
CA TYR A 15 0.68 36.85 7.89
C TYR A 15 -0.34 36.33 6.86
N LEU A 16 -1.11 35.27 7.18
CA LEU A 16 -2.13 34.72 6.28
C LEU A 16 -3.55 35.21 6.65
N PRO A 17 -4.48 35.28 5.68
CA PRO A 17 -5.89 35.45 5.97
C PRO A 17 -6.39 34.34 6.94
N PRO A 18 -7.32 34.63 7.86
CA PRO A 18 -7.70 33.70 8.92
C PRO A 18 -8.22 32.34 8.42
N ALA A 19 -8.92 32.32 7.27
CA ALA A 19 -9.37 31.08 6.63
C ALA A 19 -8.20 30.20 6.15
N LEU A 20 -7.12 30.81 5.66
CA LEU A 20 -5.94 30.12 5.14
C LEU A 20 -5.02 29.66 6.27
N ALA A 21 -4.89 30.48 7.32
CA ALA A 21 -4.15 30.14 8.54
C ALA A 21 -4.75 28.90 9.24
N ASN A 22 -6.08 28.82 9.36
CA ASN A 22 -6.75 27.67 9.94
C ASN A 22 -6.57 26.39 9.10
N GLY A 23 -6.63 26.51 7.77
CA GLY A 23 -6.36 25.39 6.86
C GLY A 23 -4.92 24.87 6.99
N TYR A 24 -3.95 25.79 7.11
CA TYR A 24 -2.53 25.45 7.27
C TYR A 24 -2.26 24.72 8.60
N LYS A 25 -2.84 25.19 9.71
CA LYS A 25 -2.80 24.50 11.01
C LYS A 25 -3.37 23.10 10.93
N ALA A 26 -4.57 22.97 10.38
CA ALA A 26 -5.26 21.70 10.24
C ALA A 26 -4.40 20.72 9.43
N GLN A 27 -3.83 21.18 8.32
CA GLN A 27 -2.94 20.37 7.49
C GLN A 27 -1.69 19.89 8.23
N SER A 28 -1.02 20.80 8.97
CA SER A 28 0.14 20.43 9.79
C SER A 28 -0.21 19.34 10.81
N HIS A 29 -1.31 19.51 11.56
CA HIS A 29 -1.76 18.50 12.52
C HIS A 29 -2.07 17.15 11.86
N VAL A 30 -2.74 17.15 10.70
CA VAL A 30 -2.99 15.92 9.95
C VAL A 30 -1.67 15.24 9.55
N PHE A 31 -0.66 16.00 9.09
CA PHE A 31 0.63 15.41 8.69
C PHE A 31 1.37 14.77 9.86
N PHE A 32 1.37 15.40 11.04
CA PHE A 32 1.95 14.81 12.25
C PHE A 32 1.22 13.54 12.69
N LEU A 33 -0.13 13.53 12.62
CA LEU A 33 -0.92 12.34 12.92
C LEU A 33 -0.63 11.19 11.95
N VAL A 34 -0.53 11.50 10.65
CA VAL A 34 -0.18 10.52 9.61
C VAL A 34 1.23 9.98 9.82
N PHE A 35 2.20 10.85 10.17
CA PHE A 35 3.55 10.42 10.48
C PHE A 35 3.58 9.46 11.67
N GLY A 36 2.87 9.78 12.75
CA GLY A 36 2.76 8.88 13.91
C GLY A 36 2.13 7.53 13.55
N ALA A 37 1.04 7.54 12.78
CA ALA A 37 0.37 6.32 12.35
C ALA A 37 1.23 5.47 11.40
N TRP A 38 1.89 6.10 10.43
CA TRP A 38 2.80 5.43 9.50
C TRP A 38 4.04 4.89 10.22
N PHE A 39 4.60 5.65 11.16
CA PHE A 39 5.74 5.22 11.96
C PHE A 39 5.37 4.03 12.86
N TRP A 40 4.16 4.04 13.42
CA TRP A 40 3.65 2.91 14.18
C TRP A 40 3.51 1.65 13.30
N ASP A 41 2.93 1.76 12.11
CA ASP A 41 2.87 0.65 11.16
C ASP A 41 4.28 0.18 10.75
N PHE A 42 5.20 1.12 10.57
CA PHE A 42 6.59 0.85 10.25
C PHE A 42 7.25 -0.03 11.31
N VAL A 43 7.17 0.39 12.59
CA VAL A 43 7.77 -0.33 13.72
C VAL A 43 7.18 -1.73 13.88
N ASN A 44 5.86 -1.87 13.73
CA ASN A 44 5.21 -3.18 13.83
C ASN A 44 5.59 -4.12 12.69
N ALA A 45 5.97 -3.59 11.52
CA ALA A 45 6.37 -4.38 10.37
C ALA A 45 7.84 -4.84 10.39
N ILE A 46 8.73 -4.18 11.15
CA ILE A 46 10.17 -4.50 11.21
C ILE A 46 10.48 -5.99 11.43
N PRO A 47 9.90 -6.71 12.42
CA PRO A 47 10.31 -8.10 12.69
C PRO A 47 10.01 -9.03 11.51
N GLU A 48 8.85 -8.86 10.88
CA GLU A 48 8.44 -9.63 9.71
C GLU A 48 9.24 -9.23 8.46
N GLU A 49 9.61 -7.95 8.32
CA GLU A 49 10.44 -7.45 7.23
C GLU A 49 11.88 -7.95 7.30
N TYR A 50 12.47 -7.98 8.49
CA TYR A 50 13.81 -8.50 8.69
C TYR A 50 13.90 -9.96 8.22
N THR A 51 12.91 -10.78 8.59
CA THR A 51 12.87 -12.18 8.14
C THR A 51 12.63 -12.32 6.63
N THR A 52 11.79 -11.46 6.05
CA THR A 52 11.38 -11.58 4.64
C THR A 52 12.42 -11.01 3.67
N VAL A 53 12.96 -9.83 3.96
CA VAL A 53 13.89 -9.09 3.08
C VAL A 53 15.32 -9.61 3.22
N TRP A 54 15.76 -9.93 4.45
CA TRP A 54 17.15 -10.28 4.68
C TRP A 54 17.46 -11.76 4.43
N ARG A 55 16.51 -12.68 4.69
CA ARG A 55 16.74 -14.13 4.46
C ARG A 55 16.44 -14.59 3.04
N ARG A 56 15.77 -13.79 2.21
CA ARG A 56 15.40 -14.19 0.83
C ARG A 56 16.23 -13.46 -0.22
N ARG A 57 16.37 -14.11 -1.37
CA ARG A 57 17.01 -13.53 -2.54
C ARG A 57 16.24 -12.27 -2.98
N GLN A 58 16.98 -11.18 -3.19
CA GLN A 58 16.46 -9.91 -3.66
C GLN A 58 15.85 -10.09 -5.06
N ASN A 59 14.55 -9.85 -5.18
CA ASN A 59 13.84 -9.80 -6.46
C ASN A 59 13.48 -8.34 -6.79
N VAL A 60 13.22 -8.05 -8.06
CA VAL A 60 12.82 -6.71 -8.54
C VAL A 60 11.66 -6.14 -7.72
N VAL A 61 10.67 -6.98 -7.38
CA VAL A 61 9.51 -6.59 -6.55
C VAL A 61 9.94 -6.12 -5.15
N THR A 62 10.96 -6.73 -4.56
CA THR A 62 11.52 -6.33 -3.25
C THR A 62 12.24 -4.98 -3.34
N MET A 63 12.91 -4.68 -4.45
CA MET A 63 13.53 -3.35 -4.66
C MET A 63 12.48 -2.25 -4.78
N PHE A 64 11.41 -2.50 -5.54
CA PHE A 64 10.27 -1.56 -5.63
C PHE A 64 9.54 -1.39 -4.29
N TYR A 65 9.48 -2.45 -3.49
CA TYR A 65 8.96 -2.40 -2.13
C TYR A 65 9.77 -1.46 -1.21
N ILE A 66 11.09 -1.69 -1.13
CA ILE A 66 11.98 -0.90 -0.26
C ILE A 66 11.99 0.56 -0.72
N SER A 67 12.08 0.80 -2.03
CA SER A 67 12.07 2.16 -2.59
C SER A 67 10.74 2.88 -2.35
N SER A 68 9.59 2.22 -2.53
CA SER A 68 8.27 2.83 -2.23
C SER A 68 8.17 3.25 -0.77
N ARG A 69 8.64 2.40 0.15
CA ARG A 69 8.58 2.66 1.59
C ARG A 69 9.51 3.79 2.02
N LEU A 70 10.76 3.77 1.55
CA LEU A 70 11.71 4.86 1.81
C LEU A 70 11.22 6.19 1.21
N ALA A 71 10.68 6.15 -0.01
CA ALA A 71 10.13 7.34 -0.65
C ALA A 71 8.91 7.89 0.10
N THR A 72 8.05 7.02 0.65
CA THR A 72 6.90 7.45 1.48
C THR A 72 7.37 8.15 2.75
N PHE A 73 8.39 7.60 3.42
CA PHE A 73 9.00 8.25 4.58
C PHE A 73 9.55 9.63 4.23
N CYS A 74 10.36 9.72 3.17
CA CYS A 74 10.92 10.99 2.69
C CYS A 74 9.83 12.01 2.34
N ALA A 75 8.73 11.57 1.72
CA ALA A 75 7.59 12.43 1.38
C ALA A 75 6.91 13.00 2.63
N ILE A 76 6.60 12.16 3.62
CA ILE A 76 5.94 12.59 4.86
C ILE A 76 6.84 13.54 5.66
N VAL A 77 8.13 13.19 5.82
CA VAL A 77 9.09 14.03 6.55
C VAL A 77 9.25 15.38 5.86
N THR A 78 9.40 15.39 4.54
CA THR A 78 9.57 16.65 3.80
C THR A 78 8.29 17.50 3.83
N ALA A 79 7.12 16.86 3.79
CA ALA A 79 5.84 17.55 3.97
C ALA A 79 5.75 18.22 5.35
N ILE A 80 6.27 17.60 6.41
CA ILE A 80 6.35 18.22 7.74
C ILE A 80 7.37 19.35 7.76
N LEU A 81 8.56 19.15 7.19
CA LEU A 81 9.62 20.16 7.14
C LEU A 81 9.16 21.45 6.44
N VAL A 82 8.38 21.32 5.36
CA VAL A 82 7.75 22.47 4.67
C VAL A 82 6.87 23.30 5.63
N GLN A 83 6.24 22.67 6.62
CA GLN A 83 5.31 23.33 7.54
C GLN A 83 5.97 23.95 8.77
N ILE A 84 7.14 23.44 9.19
CA ILE A 84 7.74 23.82 10.48
C ILE A 84 9.11 24.49 10.36
N THR A 85 9.79 24.36 9.22
CA THR A 85 11.16 24.83 9.05
C THR A 85 11.20 26.08 8.18
N PRO A 86 11.81 27.19 8.66
CA PRO A 86 12.12 28.31 7.79
C PRO A 86 13.22 27.91 6.79
N THR A 87 12.98 28.09 5.50
CA THR A 87 13.96 27.78 4.44
C THR A 87 14.03 28.87 3.40
N THR A 88 15.25 29.25 3.02
CA THR A 88 15.51 30.22 1.94
C THR A 88 15.18 29.65 0.55
N HIS A 89 15.14 28.31 0.42
CA HIS A 89 14.99 27.61 -0.86
C HIS A 89 13.77 26.68 -0.91
N CYS A 90 12.56 27.26 -0.89
CA CYS A 90 11.30 26.51 -1.00
C CYS A 90 11.22 25.57 -2.22
N ASN A 91 11.87 25.93 -3.33
CA ASN A 91 11.90 25.10 -4.54
C ASN A 91 12.57 23.75 -4.32
N ILE A 92 13.65 23.68 -3.51
CA ILE A 92 14.37 22.42 -3.27
C ILE A 92 13.47 21.47 -2.49
N LEU A 93 12.83 21.95 -1.42
CA LEU A 93 11.88 21.17 -0.63
C LEU A 93 10.69 20.71 -1.49
N LYS A 94 10.16 21.59 -2.35
CA LYS A 94 9.11 21.23 -3.32
C LYS A 94 9.53 20.05 -4.19
N TYR A 95 10.68 20.14 -4.86
CA TYR A 95 11.15 19.07 -5.76
C TYR A 95 11.34 17.76 -5.02
N PHE A 96 11.95 17.80 -3.84
CA PHE A 96 12.18 16.60 -3.04
C PHE A 96 10.87 15.97 -2.55
N MET A 97 9.91 16.77 -2.08
CA MET A 97 8.58 16.32 -1.67
C MET A 97 7.83 15.68 -2.85
N CYS A 98 7.73 16.38 -3.99
CA CYS A 98 6.98 15.87 -5.14
C CYS A 98 7.62 14.61 -5.75
N LEU A 99 8.95 14.57 -5.85
CA LEU A 99 9.66 13.43 -6.40
C LEU A 99 9.55 12.20 -5.48
N SER A 100 9.67 12.38 -4.17
CA SER A 100 9.48 11.29 -3.21
C SER A 100 8.05 10.76 -3.24
N MET A 101 7.03 11.63 -3.36
CA MET A 101 5.64 11.19 -3.57
C MET A 101 5.45 10.42 -4.89
N ALA A 102 6.11 10.86 -5.98
CA ALA A 102 6.05 10.18 -7.26
C ALA A 102 6.66 8.77 -7.19
N VAL A 103 7.82 8.63 -6.54
CA VAL A 103 8.47 7.32 -6.34
C VAL A 103 7.64 6.43 -5.41
N ALA A 104 7.07 6.98 -4.34
CA ALA A 104 6.21 6.26 -3.40
C ALA A 104 4.99 5.66 -4.11
N SER A 105 4.25 6.51 -4.84
CA SER A 105 3.04 6.13 -5.58
C SER A 105 3.33 5.14 -6.72
N ALA A 106 4.38 5.37 -7.50
CA ALA A 106 4.76 4.49 -8.60
C ALA A 106 5.21 3.10 -8.09
N GLY A 107 5.99 3.06 -7.01
CA GLY A 107 6.42 1.81 -6.39
C GLY A 107 5.25 1.04 -5.78
N GLY A 108 4.35 1.72 -5.08
CA GLY A 108 3.12 1.11 -4.54
C GLY A 108 2.22 0.56 -5.64
N SER A 109 2.01 1.33 -6.70
CA SER A 109 1.24 0.93 -7.88
C SER A 109 1.84 -0.29 -8.57
N PHE A 110 3.17 -0.34 -8.72
CA PHE A 110 3.85 -1.50 -9.31
C PHE A 110 3.61 -2.78 -8.51
N LEU A 111 3.64 -2.71 -7.17
CA LEU A 111 3.35 -3.86 -6.30
C LEU A 111 1.92 -4.39 -6.55
N PHE A 112 0.94 -3.50 -6.74
CA PHE A 112 -0.42 -3.90 -7.09
C PHE A 112 -0.52 -4.54 -8.47
N VAL A 113 0.18 -4.01 -9.48
CA VAL A 113 0.22 -4.60 -10.84
C VAL A 113 0.79 -6.02 -10.81
N VAL A 114 1.90 -6.23 -10.11
CA VAL A 114 2.51 -7.57 -9.98
C VAL A 114 1.53 -8.56 -9.36
N ARG A 115 0.79 -8.13 -8.32
CA ARG A 115 -0.24 -8.97 -7.70
C ARG A 115 -1.37 -9.29 -8.67
N LEU A 116 -1.80 -8.32 -9.46
CA LEU A 116 -2.85 -8.51 -10.44
C LEU A 116 -2.45 -9.56 -11.49
N PHE A 117 -1.19 -9.58 -11.93
CA PHE A 117 -0.68 -10.61 -12.84
C PHE A 117 -0.66 -12.00 -12.22
N ALA A 118 -0.32 -12.10 -10.94
CA ALA A 118 -0.37 -13.37 -10.23
C ALA A 118 -1.81 -13.89 -10.11
N VAL A 119 -2.79 -13.01 -9.93
CA VAL A 119 -4.20 -13.38 -9.71
C VAL A 119 -4.94 -13.76 -11.00
N TYR A 120 -4.59 -13.14 -12.13
CA TYR A 120 -5.22 -13.33 -13.43
C TYR A 120 -4.43 -14.24 -14.38
N ASP A 121 -3.63 -15.15 -13.82
CA ASP A 121 -2.84 -16.14 -14.56
C ASP A 121 -2.09 -15.54 -15.78
N ARG A 122 -1.50 -14.36 -15.57
CA ARG A 122 -0.70 -13.65 -16.57
C ARG A 122 -1.41 -13.32 -17.89
N SER A 123 -2.73 -13.07 -17.87
CA SER A 123 -3.46 -12.56 -19.04
C SER A 123 -2.79 -11.33 -19.64
N ARG A 124 -2.45 -11.40 -20.94
CA ARG A 124 -1.74 -10.34 -21.66
C ARG A 124 -2.53 -9.03 -21.73
N VAL A 125 -3.87 -9.11 -21.75
CA VAL A 125 -4.75 -7.93 -21.86
C VAL A 125 -4.70 -7.11 -20.58
N ILE A 126 -4.85 -7.77 -19.44
CA ILE A 126 -4.77 -7.12 -18.13
C ILE A 126 -3.38 -6.53 -17.93
N ALA A 127 -2.34 -7.23 -18.37
CA ALA A 127 -0.97 -6.73 -18.36
C ALA A 127 -0.73 -5.48 -19.20
N ALA A 128 -1.28 -5.42 -20.40
CA ALA A 128 -1.20 -4.23 -21.23
C ALA A 128 -1.91 -3.05 -20.55
N ILE A 129 -3.16 -3.25 -20.08
CA ILE A 129 -3.98 -2.18 -19.49
C ILE A 129 -3.31 -1.60 -18.24
N THR A 130 -2.92 -2.45 -17.28
CA THR A 130 -2.31 -1.95 -16.04
C THR A 130 -0.90 -1.42 -16.25
N GLY A 131 -0.15 -1.95 -17.23
CA GLY A 131 1.14 -1.41 -17.61
C GLY A 131 1.02 0.02 -18.16
N ILE A 132 0.06 0.26 -19.06
CA ILE A 132 -0.22 1.59 -19.63
C ILE A 132 -0.66 2.59 -18.55
N LEU A 133 -1.57 2.17 -17.66
CA LEU A 133 -2.04 3.06 -16.59
C LEU A 133 -0.92 3.38 -15.58
N TRP A 134 -0.05 2.42 -15.31
CA TRP A 134 1.11 2.62 -14.44
C TRP A 134 2.13 3.59 -15.06
N THR A 135 2.47 3.44 -16.35
CA THR A 135 3.38 4.38 -17.03
C THR A 135 2.77 5.78 -17.15
N SER A 136 1.46 5.87 -17.38
CA SER A 136 0.72 7.14 -17.37
C SER A 136 0.82 7.82 -16.00
N THR A 137 0.56 7.08 -14.91
CA THR A 137 0.68 7.59 -13.53
C THR A 137 2.09 8.09 -13.24
N LEU A 138 3.12 7.35 -13.64
CA LEU A 138 4.51 7.75 -13.51
C LEU A 138 4.82 9.04 -14.27
N GLY A 139 4.43 9.11 -15.53
CA GLY A 139 4.68 10.27 -16.39
C GLY A 139 4.02 11.54 -15.84
N THR A 140 2.77 11.43 -15.39
CA THR A 140 2.05 12.57 -14.82
C THR A 140 2.62 12.99 -13.46
N SER A 141 3.03 12.04 -12.62
CA SER A 141 3.64 12.35 -11.31
C SER A 141 4.98 13.07 -11.43
N ILE A 142 5.79 12.74 -12.45
CA ILE A 142 7.06 13.44 -12.72
C ILE A 142 6.82 14.87 -13.21
N ALA A 143 5.68 15.13 -13.88
CA ALA A 143 5.32 16.46 -14.36
C ALA A 143 4.80 17.42 -13.26
N VAL A 144 4.31 16.88 -12.13
CA VAL A 144 3.80 17.65 -10.99
C VAL A 144 4.77 18.72 -10.45
N PRO A 145 6.04 18.41 -10.12
CA PRO A 145 6.95 19.42 -9.56
C PRO A 145 7.21 20.61 -10.48
N PHE A 146 7.11 20.43 -11.80
CA PHE A 146 7.28 21.49 -12.78
C PHE A 146 6.04 22.40 -12.90
N SER A 147 4.88 21.89 -12.48
CA SER A 147 3.60 22.60 -12.55
C SER A 147 3.27 23.40 -11.29
N LEU A 148 3.92 23.07 -10.16
CA LEU A 148 3.70 23.70 -8.86
C LEU A 148 4.68 24.84 -8.59
N ILE A 149 4.15 25.96 -8.12
CA ILE A 149 4.92 27.13 -7.69
C ILE A 149 4.79 27.27 -6.17
N PHE A 150 5.93 27.23 -5.48
CA PHE A 150 6.03 27.46 -4.04
C PHE A 150 6.64 28.84 -3.84
N GLY A 151 6.06 29.62 -2.92
CA GLY A 151 6.54 30.94 -2.55
C GLY A 151 6.66 31.08 -1.04
N HIS A 152 7.23 32.21 -0.63
CA HIS A 152 7.44 32.57 0.77
C HIS A 152 6.20 33.25 1.36
N ILE A 153 5.89 32.92 2.62
CA ILE A 153 4.78 33.55 3.35
C ILE A 153 5.22 34.96 3.78
N GLY A 154 4.85 35.97 3.00
CA GLY A 154 5.14 37.37 3.33
C GLY A 154 6.65 37.62 3.54
N PRO A 155 7.08 38.34 4.59
CA PRO A 155 8.49 38.57 4.88
C PRO A 155 9.17 37.40 5.61
N THR A 156 8.51 36.25 5.74
CA THR A 156 9.03 35.11 6.50
C THR A 156 9.63 34.05 5.57
N ASP A 157 10.59 33.28 6.09
CA ASP A 157 11.24 32.18 5.35
C ASP A 157 10.39 30.90 5.29
N PHE A 158 9.10 30.95 5.64
CA PHE A 158 8.21 29.79 5.56
C PHE A 158 7.63 29.63 4.15
N CYS A 159 7.44 28.38 3.73
CA CYS A 159 7.00 28.05 2.38
C CYS A 159 5.50 27.74 2.31
N ILE A 160 4.83 28.22 1.28
CA ILE A 160 3.44 27.89 0.95
C ILE A 160 3.27 27.60 -0.54
N ALA A 161 2.32 26.73 -0.88
CA ALA A 161 1.89 26.54 -2.25
C ALA A 161 1.04 27.75 -2.71
N GLU A 162 1.63 28.62 -3.54
CA GLU A 162 0.98 29.86 -3.98
C GLU A 162 0.03 29.65 -5.16
N ARG A 163 0.48 28.96 -6.21
CA ARG A 163 -0.30 28.74 -7.43
C ARG A 163 -0.01 27.40 -8.08
N VAL A 164 -1.05 26.87 -8.71
CA VAL A 164 -0.99 25.76 -9.66
C VAL A 164 -1.03 26.39 -11.05
N GLY A 165 -0.05 26.12 -11.90
CA GLY A 165 0.02 26.72 -13.24
C GLY A 165 -1.19 26.37 -14.12
N TRP A 166 -1.57 27.26 -15.05
CA TRP A 166 -2.75 27.12 -15.92
C TRP A 166 -2.74 25.81 -16.75
N PHE A 167 -1.56 25.33 -17.16
CA PHE A 167 -1.39 24.07 -17.88
C PHE A 167 -1.26 22.81 -16.99
N GLY A 168 -1.19 22.98 -15.66
CA GLY A 168 -0.75 21.95 -14.73
C GLY A 168 -1.71 21.73 -13.58
N SER A 169 -3.01 21.60 -13.87
CA SER A 169 -3.98 21.26 -12.83
C SER A 169 -3.62 19.90 -12.21
N LEU A 170 -3.35 19.89 -10.90
CA LEU A 170 -3.15 18.67 -10.11
C LEU A 170 -4.30 17.66 -10.30
N VAL A 171 -5.48 18.12 -10.74
CA VAL A 171 -6.61 17.27 -11.07
C VAL A 171 -6.22 16.13 -12.01
N VAL A 172 -5.43 16.37 -13.07
CA VAL A 172 -5.09 15.33 -14.06
C VAL A 172 -4.27 14.18 -13.47
N PRO A 173 -3.09 14.40 -12.86
CA PRO A 173 -2.31 13.32 -12.25
C PRO A 173 -3.12 12.56 -11.19
N PHE A 174 -3.81 13.28 -10.30
CA PHE A 174 -4.59 12.65 -9.24
C PHE A 174 -5.80 11.87 -9.78
N SER A 175 -6.44 12.32 -10.86
CA SER A 175 -7.53 11.58 -11.50
C SER A 175 -7.04 10.28 -12.12
N ILE A 176 -5.89 10.30 -12.80
CA ILE A 176 -5.30 9.09 -13.40
C ILE A 176 -4.94 8.08 -12.30
N THR A 177 -4.30 8.53 -11.22
CA THR A 177 -3.99 7.67 -10.06
C THR A 177 -5.25 7.10 -9.43
N THR A 178 -6.30 7.92 -9.27
CA THR A 178 -7.59 7.48 -8.71
C THR A 178 -8.25 6.42 -9.58
N VAL A 179 -8.25 6.60 -10.90
CA VAL A 179 -8.79 5.62 -11.86
C VAL A 179 -7.99 4.32 -11.79
N PHE A 180 -6.66 4.41 -11.76
CA PHE A 180 -5.79 3.24 -11.62
C PHE A 180 -6.10 2.45 -10.34
N ASP A 181 -6.12 3.11 -9.18
CA ASP A 181 -6.37 2.45 -7.90
C ASP A 181 -7.78 1.85 -7.82
N THR A 182 -8.78 2.54 -8.38
CA THR A 182 -10.15 2.04 -8.42
C THR A 182 -10.27 0.83 -9.35
N LEU A 183 -9.60 0.84 -10.50
CA LEU A 183 -9.56 -0.31 -11.40
C LEU A 183 -8.86 -1.50 -10.75
N VAL A 184 -7.72 -1.28 -10.10
CA VAL A 184 -7.03 -2.31 -9.31
C VAL A 184 -7.93 -2.85 -8.20
N PHE A 185 -8.65 -1.97 -7.48
CA PHE A 185 -9.60 -2.37 -6.44
C PHE A 185 -10.66 -3.32 -7.00
N VAL A 186 -11.31 -2.91 -8.08
CA VAL A 186 -12.41 -3.64 -8.71
C VAL A 186 -11.90 -4.98 -9.19
N LEU A 187 -10.75 -5.03 -9.87
CA LEU A 187 -10.21 -6.28 -10.38
C LEU A 187 -9.78 -7.24 -9.27
N ILE A 188 -9.15 -6.75 -8.20
CA ILE A 188 -8.79 -7.60 -7.05
C ILE A 188 -10.05 -8.12 -6.35
N THR A 189 -11.00 -7.23 -6.08
CA THR A 189 -12.26 -7.57 -5.39
C THR A 189 -13.09 -8.54 -6.22
N TRP A 190 -13.20 -8.31 -7.52
CA TRP A 190 -13.90 -9.18 -8.46
C TRP A 190 -13.31 -10.58 -8.47
N ARG A 191 -11.98 -10.70 -8.59
CA ARG A 191 -11.34 -12.02 -8.65
C ARG A 191 -11.43 -12.76 -7.31
N MET A 192 -11.27 -12.06 -6.19
CA MET A 192 -11.49 -12.65 -4.86
C MET A 192 -12.94 -13.10 -4.68
N GLY A 193 -13.91 -12.32 -5.16
CA GLY A 193 -15.31 -12.70 -5.16
C GLY A 193 -15.59 -13.90 -6.05
N MET A 194 -14.93 -14.01 -7.20
CA MET A 194 -15.05 -15.15 -8.09
C MET A 194 -14.44 -16.43 -7.49
N VAL A 195 -13.31 -16.34 -6.78
CA VAL A 195 -12.72 -17.50 -6.07
C VAL A 195 -13.66 -18.01 -4.96
N SER A 196 -14.45 -17.13 -4.33
CA SER A 196 -15.48 -17.55 -3.37
C SER A 196 -16.72 -18.20 -4.03
N GLN A 197 -16.91 -18.03 -5.35
CA GLN A 197 -18.05 -18.60 -6.08
C GLN A 197 -17.94 -20.11 -6.26
N ASP A 198 -16.73 -20.69 -6.31
CA ASP A 198 -16.55 -22.15 -6.43
C ASP A 198 -17.07 -22.91 -5.19
N LEU A 199 -17.35 -22.22 -4.08
CA LEU A 199 -17.85 -22.83 -2.84
C LEU A 199 -19.34 -22.56 -2.54
N ALA A 200 -20.01 -21.64 -3.24
CA ALA A 200 -21.36 -21.20 -2.90
C ALA A 200 -22.24 -20.93 -4.14
N ALA A 201 -22.80 -22.00 -4.69
CA ALA A 201 -23.86 -21.94 -5.69
C ALA A 201 -25.10 -21.19 -5.15
N GLU A 202 -25.70 -20.36 -6.01
CA GLU A 202 -27.05 -19.76 -5.89
C GLU A 202 -27.35 -18.55 -4.95
N THR A 203 -26.73 -17.39 -5.13
CA THR A 203 -27.30 -16.11 -4.62
C THR A 203 -27.00 -14.88 -5.50
N SER A 204 -27.76 -13.79 -5.34
CA SER A 204 -27.63 -12.55 -6.13
C SER A 204 -26.28 -11.83 -5.93
N TYR A 205 -25.75 -11.21 -6.99
CA TYR A 205 -24.43 -10.54 -7.02
C TYR A 205 -24.23 -9.49 -5.91
N VAL A 206 -25.29 -8.76 -5.52
CA VAL A 206 -25.23 -7.71 -4.49
C VAL A 206 -25.20 -8.30 -3.08
N SER A 207 -26.03 -9.31 -2.78
CA SER A 207 -25.99 -10.03 -1.50
C SER A 207 -24.68 -10.79 -1.31
N ARG A 208 -24.04 -11.23 -2.40
CA ARG A 208 -22.72 -11.87 -2.42
C ARG A 208 -21.56 -10.89 -2.15
N LEU A 209 -21.67 -9.66 -2.65
CA LEU A 209 -20.71 -8.60 -2.32
C LEU A 209 -20.82 -8.22 -0.83
N LEU A 210 -22.04 -8.22 -0.30
CA LEU A 210 -22.31 -8.03 1.13
C LEU A 210 -21.80 -9.20 1.98
N SER A 211 -21.92 -10.45 1.51
CA SER A 211 -21.40 -11.62 2.22
C SER A 211 -19.88 -11.69 2.21
N LEU A 212 -19.21 -11.14 1.20
CA LEU A 212 -17.75 -10.95 1.17
C LEU A 212 -17.28 -9.86 2.13
N LEU A 213 -18.00 -8.74 2.22
CA LEU A 213 -17.78 -7.73 3.27
C LEU A 213 -18.01 -8.33 4.68
N ARG A 214 -18.95 -9.26 4.81
CA ARG A 214 -19.25 -10.00 6.05
C ARG A 214 -18.34 -11.22 6.28
N GLY A 215 -17.65 -11.67 5.24
CA GLY A 215 -16.61 -12.72 5.18
C GLY A 215 -17.10 -14.16 5.20
N ASP A 216 -18.37 -14.46 4.96
CA ASP A 216 -18.86 -15.84 5.08
C ASP A 216 -18.35 -16.74 3.94
N GLY A 217 -17.58 -17.79 4.30
CA GLY A 217 -17.15 -18.85 3.37
C GLY A 217 -15.65 -19.17 3.26
N LEU A 218 -14.72 -18.38 3.84
CA LEU A 218 -13.27 -18.63 3.72
C LEU A 218 -12.63 -19.22 5.00
N PRO A 219 -11.54 -20.00 4.89
CA PRO A 219 -10.77 -20.49 6.04
C PRO A 219 -10.36 -19.31 6.96
N ARG A 220 -10.50 -19.51 8.28
CA ARG A 220 -10.49 -18.45 9.31
C ARG A 220 -9.35 -17.42 9.19
N PHE A 221 -8.16 -17.85 8.75
CA PHE A 221 -6.98 -16.99 8.65
C PHE A 221 -7.00 -16.10 7.38
N SER A 222 -7.36 -16.67 6.22
CA SER A 222 -7.50 -15.91 4.96
C SER A 222 -8.70 -14.96 5.02
N LYS A 223 -9.80 -15.36 5.69
CA LYS A 223 -11.01 -14.55 5.92
C LYS A 223 -10.69 -13.23 6.63
N ALA A 224 -9.99 -13.28 7.76
CA ALA A 224 -9.67 -12.07 8.52
C ALA A 224 -8.74 -11.12 7.73
N VAL A 225 -7.71 -11.67 7.07
CA VAL A 225 -6.74 -10.88 6.28
C VAL A 225 -7.39 -10.22 5.07
N LEU A 226 -8.27 -10.93 4.35
CA LEU A 226 -8.99 -10.39 3.20
C LEU A 226 -9.99 -9.31 3.62
N GLN A 227 -10.71 -9.52 4.73
CA GLN A 227 -11.66 -8.55 5.27
C GLN A 227 -11.00 -7.26 5.73
N HIS A 228 -9.87 -7.35 6.43
CA HIS A 228 -9.15 -6.16 6.85
C HIS A 228 -8.54 -5.46 5.63
N GLY A 229 -7.89 -6.19 4.72
CA GLY A 229 -7.30 -5.63 3.50
C GLY A 229 -8.31 -4.90 2.59
N GLN A 230 -9.52 -5.44 2.43
CA GLN A 230 -10.56 -4.79 1.61
C GLN A 230 -11.11 -3.51 2.23
N LYS A 231 -11.28 -3.44 3.55
CA LYS A 231 -11.71 -2.21 4.25
C LYS A 231 -10.69 -1.09 4.09
N TYR A 232 -9.40 -1.41 4.26
CA TYR A 232 -8.32 -0.44 4.03
C TYR A 232 -8.25 -0.02 2.56
N PHE A 233 -8.45 -0.94 1.61
CA PHE A 233 -8.52 -0.60 0.19
C PHE A 233 -9.67 0.37 -0.11
N LEU A 234 -10.88 0.07 0.37
CA LEU A 234 -12.04 0.94 0.18
C LEU A 234 -11.79 2.33 0.78
N ALA A 235 -11.22 2.41 1.98
CA ALA A 235 -10.85 3.68 2.60
C ALA A 235 -9.87 4.49 1.73
N THR A 236 -8.86 3.84 1.16
CA THR A 236 -7.92 4.47 0.23
C THR A 236 -8.60 4.99 -1.03
N VAL A 237 -9.52 4.22 -1.63
CA VAL A 237 -10.29 4.68 -2.81
C VAL A 237 -11.16 5.88 -2.47
N VAL A 238 -11.83 5.87 -1.32
CA VAL A 238 -12.64 7.01 -0.84
C VAL A 238 -11.76 8.25 -0.66
N LEU A 239 -10.57 8.12 -0.07
CA LEU A 239 -9.65 9.23 0.09
C LEU A 239 -9.15 9.80 -1.24
N ASN A 240 -8.82 8.94 -2.20
CA ASN A 240 -8.47 9.36 -3.57
C ASN A 240 -9.60 10.16 -4.24
N ILE A 241 -10.84 9.68 -4.12
CA ILE A 241 -12.02 10.40 -4.65
C ILE A 241 -12.16 11.76 -3.96
N LEU A 242 -12.02 11.82 -2.63
CA LEU A 242 -12.08 13.07 -1.87
C LEU A 242 -10.99 14.05 -2.31
N VAL A 243 -9.77 13.59 -2.61
CA VAL A 243 -8.70 14.44 -3.17
C VAL A 243 -9.13 15.03 -4.51
N VAL A 244 -9.67 14.23 -5.44
CA VAL A 244 -10.12 14.72 -6.76
C VAL A 244 -11.29 15.71 -6.63
N VAL A 245 -12.26 15.42 -5.76
CA VAL A 245 -13.42 16.30 -5.50
C VAL A 245 -12.95 17.63 -4.90
N MET A 246 -12.04 17.60 -3.93
CA MET A 246 -11.46 18.83 -3.36
C MET A 246 -10.69 19.63 -4.41
N LEU A 247 -9.88 18.97 -5.25
CA LEU A 247 -9.10 19.64 -6.29
C LEU A 247 -9.96 20.26 -7.40
N THR A 248 -11.15 19.74 -7.64
CA THR A 248 -12.08 20.24 -8.67
C THR A 248 -13.03 21.32 -8.15
N THR A 249 -13.11 21.50 -6.84
CA THR A 249 -14.02 22.46 -6.20
C THR A 249 -13.35 23.84 -6.08
N PRO A 250 -13.78 24.86 -6.84
CA PRO A 250 -13.12 26.18 -6.85
C PRO A 250 -13.36 27.01 -5.59
N THR A 251 -14.24 26.57 -4.69
CA THR A 251 -14.64 27.32 -3.49
C THR A 251 -13.76 27.07 -2.27
N VAL A 252 -12.84 26.10 -2.33
CA VAL A 252 -12.00 25.72 -1.20
C VAL A 252 -10.60 26.35 -1.35
N PRO A 253 -9.99 26.87 -0.26
CA PRO A 253 -8.63 27.39 -0.29
C PRO A 253 -7.60 26.34 -0.74
N ASN A 254 -6.63 26.71 -1.58
CA ASN A 254 -5.61 25.80 -2.15
C ASN A 254 -4.92 24.89 -1.13
N VAL A 255 -4.68 25.39 0.09
CA VAL A 255 -4.02 24.64 1.17
C VAL A 255 -4.86 23.41 1.59
N LEU A 256 -6.19 23.57 1.66
CA LEU A 256 -7.12 22.50 1.98
C LEU A 256 -7.25 21.45 0.87
N HIS A 257 -6.96 21.80 -0.40
CA HIS A 257 -6.99 20.82 -1.50
C HIS A 257 -5.94 19.72 -1.34
N SER A 258 -4.85 19.99 -0.62
CA SER A 258 -3.71 19.08 -0.49
C SER A 258 -3.69 18.28 0.81
N ILE A 259 -4.65 18.53 1.72
CA ILE A 259 -4.64 17.94 3.07
C ILE A 259 -4.72 16.41 3.06
N PHE A 260 -5.47 15.84 2.12
CA PHE A 260 -5.70 14.40 2.02
C PHE A 260 -4.64 13.65 1.21
N ILE A 261 -3.73 14.36 0.52
CA ILE A 261 -2.74 13.73 -0.37
C ILE A 261 -1.76 12.86 0.45
N ILE A 262 -1.15 13.41 1.50
CA ILE A 262 -0.20 12.68 2.34
C ILE A 262 -0.85 11.49 3.08
N PRO A 263 -2.03 11.63 3.72
CA PRO A 263 -2.77 10.49 4.27
C PRO A 263 -2.99 9.38 3.24
N THR A 264 -3.38 9.75 2.01
CA THR A 264 -3.68 8.78 0.94
C THR A 264 -2.43 7.98 0.56
N ILE A 265 -1.30 8.65 0.36
CA ILE A 265 -0.02 7.99 0.03
C ILE A 265 0.43 7.09 1.18
N ALA A 266 0.34 7.57 2.43
CA ALA A 266 0.71 6.77 3.60
C ALA A 266 -0.16 5.51 3.71
N MET A 267 -1.47 5.62 3.47
CA MET A 267 -2.39 4.47 3.49
C MET A 267 -2.16 3.50 2.34
N GLN A 268 -1.90 3.99 1.11
CA GLN A 268 -1.52 3.13 -0.02
C GLN A 268 -0.23 2.37 0.28
N ASN A 269 0.77 3.05 0.84
CA ASN A 269 2.04 2.42 1.20
C ASN A 269 1.82 1.34 2.27
N ALA A 270 1.13 1.64 3.37
CA ALA A 270 0.81 0.66 4.41
C ALA A 270 0.04 -0.55 3.86
N LEU A 271 -0.96 -0.31 3.00
CA LEU A 271 -1.76 -1.36 2.36
C LEU A 271 -0.91 -2.25 1.45
N SER A 272 -0.13 -1.65 0.54
CA SER A 272 0.75 -2.39 -0.37
C SER A 272 1.82 -3.16 0.40
N CYS A 273 2.35 -2.57 1.48
CA CYS A 273 3.34 -3.22 2.32
C CYS A 273 2.77 -4.43 3.04
N ARG A 274 1.63 -4.27 3.68
CA ARG A 274 0.93 -5.36 4.38
C ARG A 274 0.61 -6.49 3.41
N ILE A 275 0.03 -6.18 2.26
CA ILE A 275 -0.30 -7.20 1.25
C ILE A 275 0.95 -7.94 0.78
N TYR A 276 2.03 -7.22 0.48
CA TYR A 276 3.28 -7.83 0.04
C TYR A 276 3.84 -8.79 1.09
N ARG A 277 3.87 -8.36 2.34
CA ARG A 277 4.37 -9.14 3.48
C ARG A 277 3.57 -10.43 3.69
N GLU A 278 2.24 -10.32 3.74
CA GLU A 278 1.34 -11.47 3.86
C GLU A 278 1.55 -12.46 2.70
N THR A 279 1.67 -11.95 1.47
CA THR A 279 1.94 -12.80 0.29
C THR A 279 3.27 -13.51 0.41
N MET A 280 4.31 -12.84 0.93
CA MET A 280 5.63 -13.45 1.10
C MET A 280 5.66 -14.49 2.22
N LEU A 281 4.95 -14.25 3.32
CA LEU A 281 4.78 -15.19 4.43
C LEU A 281 4.02 -16.43 3.99
N ASP A 282 2.96 -16.28 3.19
CA ASP A 282 2.21 -17.41 2.62
C ASP A 282 3.09 -18.26 1.68
N ILE A 283 3.88 -17.63 0.82
CA ILE A 283 4.87 -18.35 0.00
C ILE A 283 5.91 -19.07 0.90
N ALA A 284 6.21 -18.53 2.09
CA ALA A 284 7.12 -19.17 3.05
C ALA A 284 6.52 -20.45 3.63
N SER A 285 5.28 -20.38 4.09
CA SER A 285 4.58 -21.50 4.73
C SER A 285 4.39 -22.65 3.74
N VAL A 286 3.96 -22.34 2.52
CA VAL A 286 3.79 -23.35 1.45
C VAL A 286 5.12 -24.00 1.08
N ARG A 287 6.21 -23.22 0.99
CA ARG A 287 7.54 -23.79 0.75
C ARG A 287 7.98 -24.69 1.91
N SER A 288 7.75 -24.29 3.16
CA SER A 288 8.07 -25.11 4.33
C SER A 288 7.31 -26.42 4.30
N GLN A 289 5.99 -26.38 4.09
CA GLN A 289 5.16 -27.58 3.96
C GLN A 289 5.64 -28.50 2.84
N ARG A 290 6.03 -27.96 1.68
CA ARG A 290 6.58 -28.78 0.59
C ARG A 290 7.89 -29.45 1.00
N ILE A 291 8.78 -28.76 1.71
CA ILE A 291 10.03 -29.34 2.21
C ILE A 291 9.73 -30.44 3.23
N ASP A 292 8.77 -30.22 4.14
CA ASP A 292 8.38 -31.21 5.14
C ASP A 292 7.79 -32.47 4.48
N ILE A 293 6.94 -32.32 3.45
CA ILE A 293 6.40 -33.44 2.67
C ILE A 293 7.52 -34.19 1.93
N VAL A 294 8.44 -33.46 1.28
CA VAL A 294 9.57 -34.07 0.58
C VAL A 294 10.49 -34.81 1.55
N ASN A 295 10.75 -34.26 2.74
CA ASN A 295 11.56 -34.93 3.76
C ASN A 295 10.83 -36.10 4.43
N GLN A 296 9.50 -36.05 4.57
CA GLN A 296 8.69 -37.15 5.09
C GLN A 296 8.60 -38.33 4.12
N SER A 297 8.56 -38.09 2.81
CA SER A 297 8.40 -39.15 1.81
C SER A 297 9.48 -40.26 1.83
N PRO A 298 10.81 -39.98 1.92
CA PRO A 298 11.81 -41.03 2.06
C PRO A 298 11.81 -41.67 3.46
N LEU A 299 11.45 -40.91 4.51
CA LEU A 299 11.37 -41.45 5.89
C LEU A 299 10.20 -42.40 6.08
N GLN A 300 9.06 -42.14 5.43
CA GLN A 300 7.93 -43.09 5.40
C GLN A 300 8.26 -44.33 4.58
N PHE A 301 8.90 -44.17 3.42
CA PHE A 301 9.32 -45.30 2.58
C PHE A 301 10.32 -46.22 3.29
N GLN A 302 11.32 -45.65 3.99
CA GLN A 302 12.28 -46.43 4.79
C GLN A 302 11.59 -47.16 5.95
N ARG A 303 10.62 -46.52 6.60
CA ARG A 303 9.86 -47.12 7.70
C ARG A 303 8.99 -48.28 7.22
N ASP A 304 8.38 -48.17 6.04
CA ASP A 304 7.57 -49.25 5.45
C ASP A 304 8.43 -50.45 5.02
N ILE A 305 9.66 -50.21 4.55
CA ILE A 305 10.65 -51.28 4.28
C ILE A 305 11.06 -51.97 5.58
N ASP A 306 11.43 -51.22 6.61
CA ASP A 306 11.80 -51.80 7.92
C ASP A 306 10.62 -52.56 8.55
N LEU A 307 9.40 -52.06 8.44
CA LEU A 307 8.21 -52.74 8.95
C LEU A 307 7.92 -54.03 8.19
N SER A 308 8.09 -54.03 6.86
CA SER A 308 7.94 -55.22 6.03
C SER A 308 9.01 -56.28 6.34
N ASP A 309 10.25 -55.86 6.59
CA ASP A 309 11.35 -56.76 6.96
C ASP A 309 11.16 -57.34 8.37
N MET A 310 10.61 -56.56 9.31
CA MET A 310 10.21 -57.04 10.64
C MET A 310 9.01 -58.01 10.58
N MET A 311 8.00 -57.74 9.75
CA MET A 311 6.87 -58.66 9.55
C MET A 311 7.31 -59.96 8.86
N SER A 312 8.24 -59.89 7.92
CA SER A 312 8.84 -61.07 7.28
C SER A 312 9.60 -61.94 8.29
N LYS A 313 10.43 -61.33 9.15
CA LYS A 313 11.17 -62.04 10.20
C LYS A 313 10.26 -62.64 11.29
N ASN A 314 9.17 -61.97 11.64
CA ASN A 314 8.21 -62.49 12.62
C ASN A 314 7.24 -63.53 12.03
N GLY A 315 6.94 -63.47 10.73
CA GLY A 315 6.10 -64.44 10.03
C GLY A 315 6.75 -65.82 9.85
N LEU A 316 8.08 -65.88 9.73
CA LEU A 316 8.83 -67.14 9.67
C LEU A 316 8.99 -67.86 11.03
N GLY A 317 8.55 -67.26 12.13
CA GLY A 317 8.73 -67.82 13.49
C GLY A 317 7.55 -68.60 14.07
N SER A 318 6.39 -68.67 13.39
CA SER A 318 5.16 -69.25 13.99
C SER A 318 4.63 -70.54 13.36
N LEU A 319 5.29 -71.09 12.32
CA LEU A 319 4.81 -72.28 11.62
C LEU A 319 5.55 -73.60 11.94
N ASP A 320 6.47 -73.62 12.91
CA ASP A 320 7.31 -74.82 13.17
C ASP A 320 7.17 -75.41 14.59
N ARG A 321 6.07 -75.14 15.31
CA ARG A 321 5.87 -75.73 16.65
C ARG A 321 4.41 -76.09 16.96
N ALA A 322 3.82 -76.95 16.16
CA ALA A 322 2.68 -77.77 16.57
C ALA A 322 2.57 -78.97 15.64
N ASP A 323 3.42 -79.99 15.82
CA ASP A 323 3.17 -81.38 15.43
C ASP A 323 4.26 -82.27 16.03
N SER A 324 4.06 -82.67 17.29
CA SER A 324 4.68 -83.86 17.89
C SER A 324 4.12 -84.07 19.30
N LEU A 325 3.02 -84.83 19.37
CA LEU A 325 2.71 -85.79 20.43
C LEU A 325 1.59 -86.71 19.94
#